data_AF-A0A2G9TMA4-F1
#
_entry.id   AF-A0A2G9TMA4-F1
#
_cell.length_a   1.000
_cell.length_b   1.000
_cell.length_c   1.000
_cell.angle_alpha   90.00
_cell.angle_beta   90.00
_cell.angle_gamma   90.00
#
_symmetry.space_group_name_H-M   'P 1'
#
loop_
_entity.id
_entity.type
_entity.pdbx_description
1 polymer ?
#
loop_
_entity_poly.entity_id
_entity_poly.type
_entity_poly.pdbx_seq_one_letter_code
_entity_poly.pdbx_strand_id
1 'polypeptide(L)' 'MKTTVINTSKEMTAYSDYPPDPKSANFMHNTEMHKYLISYADHFDLKKYIKFNHKVLNIERAESYDKSGQWNVTYEDE' A
#
# COMPACT_ATOMS: atom_id res chain seq x y z
N MET A 1 15.24 11.90 15.95
CA MET A 1 13.78 11.65 16.06
C MET A 1 13.17 11.96 14.70
N LYS A 2 12.41 11.05 14.09
CA LYS A 2 11.72 11.34 12.82
C LYS A 2 10.44 12.11 13.14
N THR A 3 10.14 13.19 12.41
CA THR A 3 9.08 14.17 12.75
C THR A 3 8.03 14.36 11.65
N THR A 4 8.06 13.54 10.59
CA THR A 4 7.14 13.68 9.46
C THR A 4 5.69 13.51 9.89
N VAL A 5 4.84 14.42 9.45
CA VAL A 5 3.38 14.38 9.60
C VAL A 5 2.73 14.40 8.22
N ILE A 6 1.52 13.86 8.09
CA ILE A 6 0.74 14.03 6.86
C ILE A 6 0.38 15.51 6.67
N ASN A 7 0.37 15.99 5.44
CA ASN A 7 0.06 17.38 5.09
C ASN A 7 -1.40 17.58 4.65
N THR A 8 -2.20 16.52 4.62
CA THR A 8 -3.64 16.54 4.35
C THR A 8 -4.40 16.05 5.58
N SER A 9 -5.66 16.49 5.74
CA SER A 9 -6.50 16.08 6.87
C SER A 9 -6.82 14.58 6.79
N LYS A 10 -6.90 13.91 7.94
CA LYS A 10 -7.24 12.48 8.06
C LYS A 10 -8.48 12.09 7.27
N GLU A 11 -9.49 12.96 7.22
CA GLU A 11 -10.74 12.73 6.49
C GLU A 11 -10.57 12.80 4.97
N MET A 12 -9.61 13.61 4.49
CA MET A 12 -9.30 13.74 3.07
C MET A 12 -8.31 12.68 2.57
N THR A 13 -7.53 12.09 3.49
CA THR A 13 -6.56 11.02 3.21
C THR A 13 -7.15 9.62 3.37
N ALA A 14 -8.30 9.50 4.04
CA ALA A 14 -8.91 8.21 4.35
C ALA A 14 -9.31 7.41 3.10
N TYR A 15 -9.33 6.09 3.25
CA TYR A 15 -10.04 5.23 2.30
C TYR A 15 -11.54 5.45 2.54
N SER A 16 -12.31 5.54 1.45
CA SER A 16 -13.72 5.95 1.49
C SER A 16 -14.62 5.03 2.33
N ASP A 17 -14.21 3.78 2.50
CA ASP A 17 -14.91 2.70 3.20
C ASP A 17 -14.25 2.31 4.53
N TYR A 18 -13.19 3.01 4.94
CA TYR A 18 -12.46 2.71 6.17
C TYR A 18 -11.89 3.99 6.78
N PRO A 19 -12.69 4.75 7.54
CA PRO A 19 -12.25 6.00 8.14
C PRO A 19 -11.24 5.76 9.28
N PRO A 20 -10.29 6.68 9.51
CA PRO A 20 -9.37 6.64 10.64
C PRO A 20 -10.10 6.86 11.98
N ASP A 21 -9.48 6.48 13.09
CA ASP A 21 -10.06 6.67 14.44
C ASP A 21 -10.49 8.15 14.64
N PRO A 22 -11.73 8.43 15.09
CA PRO A 22 -12.19 9.77 15.41
C PRO A 22 -11.28 10.54 16.38
N LYS A 23 -10.54 9.84 17.26
CA LYS A 23 -9.59 10.41 18.22
C LYS A 23 -8.22 10.72 17.63
N SER A 24 -7.88 10.21 16.45
CA SER A 24 -6.62 10.54 15.76
C SER A 24 -6.55 12.03 15.44
N ALA A 25 -5.35 12.60 15.49
CA ALA A 25 -5.13 13.98 15.07
C ALA A 25 -5.52 14.18 13.60
N ASN A 26 -6.06 15.35 13.25
CA ASN A 26 -6.38 15.68 11.85
C ASN A 26 -5.15 15.56 10.94
N PHE A 27 -3.97 15.90 11.46
CA PHE A 27 -2.69 15.69 10.78
C PHE A 27 -1.88 14.67 11.57
N MET A 28 -2.04 13.40 11.20
CA MET A 28 -1.38 12.27 11.86
C MET A 28 0.15 12.31 11.70
N HIS A 29 0.86 11.97 12.77
CA HIS A 29 2.29 11.64 12.68
C HIS A 29 2.48 10.37 11.84
N ASN A 30 3.65 10.23 11.20
CA ASN A 30 3.95 9.08 10.32
C ASN A 30 3.70 7.72 10.98
N THR A 31 3.94 7.59 12.29
CA THR A 31 3.70 6.35 13.03
C THR A 31 2.22 6.00 13.13
N GLU A 32 1.34 7.00 13.28
CA GLU A 32 -0.10 6.80 13.34
C GLU A 32 -0.67 6.52 11.95
N MET A 33 -0.18 7.22 10.92
CA MET A 33 -0.56 6.92 9.54
C MET A 33 -0.14 5.49 9.13
N HIS A 34 1.05 5.05 9.55
CA HIS A 34 1.49 3.67 9.31
C HIS A 34 0.57 2.65 9.99
N LYS A 35 0.18 2.88 11.27
CA LYS A 35 -0.78 2.00 11.96
C LYS A 35 -2.13 1.91 11.23
N TYR A 36 -2.63 3.04 10.73
CA TYR A 36 -3.86 3.08 9.94
C TYR A 36 -3.77 2.26 8.64
N LEU A 37 -2.66 2.37 7.90
CA LEU A 37 -2.45 1.57 6.68
C LEU A 37 -2.37 0.07 6.98
N ILE A 38 -1.70 -0.30 8.08
CA ILE A 38 -1.63 -1.70 8.53
C ILE A 38 -3.01 -2.21 8.93
N SER A 39 -3.80 -1.43 9.67
CA SER A 39 -5.14 -1.86 10.10
C SER A 39 -6.11 -1.99 8.93
N TYR A 40 -5.99 -1.15 7.90
CA TYR A 40 -6.74 -1.29 6.65
C TYR A 40 -6.39 -2.62 5.95
N ALA A 41 -5.10 -2.92 5.81
CA ALA A 41 -4.64 -4.16 5.19
C ALA A 41 -5.09 -5.41 5.96
N ASP A 42 -5.16 -5.33 7.30
CA ASP A 42 -5.70 -6.39 8.16
C ASP A 42 -7.22 -6.52 8.02
N HIS A 43 -7.95 -5.40 8.02
CA HIS A 43 -9.41 -5.40 7.96
C HIS A 43 -9.95 -6.08 6.70
N PHE A 44 -9.32 -5.81 5.55
CA PHE A 44 -9.70 -6.39 4.26
C PHE A 44 -8.91 -7.65 3.88
N ASP A 45 -8.11 -8.19 4.81
CA ASP A 45 -7.32 -9.41 4.61
C ASP A 45 -6.45 -9.35 3.33
N LEU A 46 -5.80 -8.20 3.11
CA LEU A 46 -5.00 -7.92 1.92
C LEU A 46 -3.60 -8.52 2.03
N LYS A 47 -3.10 -8.72 3.25
CA LYS A 47 -1.72 -9.19 3.50
C LYS A 47 -1.43 -10.55 2.86
N LYS A 48 -2.44 -11.41 2.68
CA LYS A 48 -2.28 -12.71 2.00
C LYS A 48 -1.87 -12.61 0.53
N TYR A 49 -2.09 -11.47 -0.11
CA TYR A 49 -1.70 -11.21 -1.49
C TYR A 49 -0.34 -10.50 -1.62
N ILE A 50 0.26 -10.11 -0.49
CA ILE A 50 1.50 -9.34 -0.46
C ILE A 50 2.67 -10.26 -0.19
N LYS A 51 3.64 -10.26 -1.10
CA LYS A 51 4.95 -10.89 -0.87
C LYS A 51 5.95 -9.80 -0.47
N PHE A 52 6.38 -9.80 0.79
CA PHE A 52 7.45 -8.92 1.26
C PHE A 52 8.81 -9.45 0.78
N ASN A 53 9.83 -8.60 0.84
CA ASN A 53 11.20 -8.95 0.41
C ASN A 53 11.24 -9.49 -1.03
N HIS A 54 10.40 -8.90 -1.88
CA HIS A 54 10.16 -9.34 -3.25
C HIS A 54 10.39 -8.17 -4.20
N LYS A 55 11.62 -8.03 -4.67
CA LYS A 55 12.03 -6.90 -5.50
C LYS A 55 11.70 -7.19 -6.96
N VAL A 56 10.78 -6.43 -7.54
CA VAL A 56 10.48 -6.50 -8.97
C VAL A 56 11.62 -5.83 -9.75
N LEU A 57 12.26 -6.59 -10.64
CA LEU A 57 13.44 -6.18 -11.41
C LEU A 57 13.08 -5.68 -12.82
N ASN A 58 12.13 -6.36 -13.48
CA ASN A 58 11.70 -6.01 -14.83
C ASN A 58 10.23 -6.40 -15.03
N ILE A 59 9.53 -5.63 -15.88
CA ILE A 59 8.19 -5.95 -16.37
C ILE A 59 8.19 -5.72 -17.87
N GLU A 60 7.91 -6.77 -18.63
CA GLU A 60 7.88 -6.71 -20.09
C GLU A 60 6.70 -7.49 -20.68
N ARG A 61 6.27 -7.11 -21.88
CA ARG A 61 5.20 -7.83 -22.57
C ARG A 61 5.65 -9.25 -22.86
N ALA A 62 4.81 -10.24 -22.59
CA ALA A 62 5.07 -11.59 -23.03
C ALA A 62 5.04 -11.66 -24.57
N GLU A 63 5.70 -12.65 -25.17
CA GLU A 63 5.66 -12.85 -26.63
C GLU A 63 4.24 -13.02 -27.17
N SER A 64 3.32 -13.55 -26.35
CA SER A 64 1.91 -13.76 -26.68
C SER A 64 1.01 -12.54 -26.42
N TYR A 65 1.57 -11.39 -26.02
CA TYR A 65 0.82 -10.25 -25.49
C TYR A 65 -0.33 -9.80 -26.38
N ASP A 66 -0.13 -9.71 -27.70
CA ASP A 66 -1.16 -9.23 -28.63
C ASP A 66 -2.42 -10.12 -28.65
N LYS A 67 -2.31 -11.37 -28.18
CA LYS A 67 -3.44 -12.31 -28.02
C LYS A 67 -3.89 -12.46 -26.57
N SER A 68 -2.97 -12.45 -25.61
CA SER A 68 -3.22 -12.82 -24.21
C SER A 68 -3.32 -11.63 -23.24
N GLY A 69 -2.69 -10.51 -23.56
CA GLY A 69 -2.49 -9.37 -22.66
C GLY A 69 -1.52 -9.63 -21.50
N GLN A 70 -0.76 -10.73 -21.51
CA GLN A 70 0.08 -11.17 -20.39
C GLN A 70 1.44 -10.46 -20.34
N TRP A 71 1.93 -10.24 -19.13
CA TRP A 71 3.24 -9.65 -18.86
C TRP A 71 4.16 -10.66 -18.18
N ASN A 72 5.44 -10.64 -18.54
CA ASN A 72 6.49 -11.32 -17.82
C ASN A 72 7.02 -10.39 -16.73
N VAL A 73 7.08 -10.89 -15.50
CA VAL A 73 7.60 -10.15 -14.34
C VAL A 73 8.81 -10.90 -13.81
N THR A 74 9.97 -10.27 -13.86
CA THR A 74 11.21 -10.81 -13.28
C THR A 74 11.41 -10.18 -11.91
N TYR A 75 11.72 -10.99 -10.91
CA TYR A 75 11.88 -10.55 -9.53
C TYR A 75 13.01 -11.31 -8.82
N GLU A 76 13.44 -10.74 -7.69
CA GLU A 76 14.38 -11.32 -6.75
C GLU A 76 13.71 -11.41 -5.36
N ASP A 77 13.81 -12.56 -4.72
CA ASP A 77 13.40 -12.76 -3.32
C ASP A 77 14.63 -12.60 -2.43
N GLU A 78 14.52 -11.82 -1.34
CA GLU A 78 15.52 -11.74 -0.26
C GLU A 78 15.24 -12.70 0.90
#